data_AF-A0A914M9P2-F1
#
_entry.id   AF-A0A914M9P2-F1
#
_cell.length_a   1.000
_cell.length_b   1.000
_cell.length_c   1.000
_cell.angle_alpha   90.00
_cell.angle_beta   90.00
_cell.angle_gamma   90.00
#
_symmetry.space_group_name_H-M   'P 1'
#
loop_
_entity.id
_entity.type
_entity.pdbx_description
1 polymer ?
#
loop_
_entity_poly.entity_id
_entity_poly.type
_entity_poly.pdbx_seq_one_letter_code
_entity_poly.pdbx_strand_id
1 'polypeptide(L)'
;MLHNSQRNCEKYSHNGFSYVKDKDSADGERIFWRCDEKSNGCKGRIWTTSCENREFIRLVTEHSCSSTGNSVRVAVQQTLTTIRHRATTTMENPAQIRSNVIQGVSTAVLLLAPSWPRA
;
A
#
# COMPACT_ATOMS: atom_id res chain seq x y z
N MET A 1 -4.74 -13.79 25.29
CA MET A 1 -3.98 -12.73 24.60
C MET A 1 -4.09 -12.98 23.10
N LEU A 2 -4.93 -12.22 22.40
CA LEU A 2 -5.09 -12.34 20.94
C LEU A 2 -4.20 -11.29 20.28
N HIS A 3 -2.97 -11.67 19.94
CA HIS A 3 -2.19 -10.94 18.94
C HIS A 3 -2.47 -11.58 17.61
N ASN A 4 -3.38 -10.98 16.82
CA ASN A 4 -3.57 -11.44 15.46
C ASN A 4 -3.58 -10.29 14.44
N SER A 5 -2.67 -10.45 13.50
CA SER A 5 -2.74 -9.96 12.12
C SER A 5 -2.63 -8.44 11.87
N GLN A 6 -1.39 -8.00 11.61
CA GLN A 6 -1.13 -6.90 10.67
C GLN A 6 -0.66 -7.44 9.31
N ARG A 7 -1.08 -8.67 8.94
CA ARG A 7 -0.71 -9.31 7.68
C ARG A 7 -1.98 -9.46 6.85
N ASN A 8 -2.05 -8.73 5.75
CA ASN A 8 -3.10 -8.78 4.73
C ASN A 8 -4.28 -7.80 4.86
N CYS A 9 -4.02 -6.56 5.29
CA CYS A 9 -4.96 -5.49 4.97
C CYS A 9 -4.80 -5.12 3.50
N GLU A 10 -5.85 -5.33 2.72
CA GLU A 10 -5.90 -4.92 1.33
C GLU A 10 -5.60 -3.42 1.19
N LYS A 11 -4.75 -3.08 0.22
CA LYS A 11 -4.31 -1.71 -0.02
C LYS A 11 -4.72 -1.23 -1.40
N TYR A 12 -5.01 0.06 -1.48
CA TYR A 12 -5.25 0.77 -2.72
C TYR A 12 -4.39 2.02 -2.76
N SER A 13 -3.86 2.36 -3.93
CA SER A 13 -3.00 3.52 -4.13
C SER A 13 -3.64 4.45 -5.14
N HIS A 14 -3.74 5.74 -4.80
CA HIS A 14 -4.32 6.74 -5.70
C HIS A 14 -3.75 8.13 -5.41
N ASN A 15 -3.35 8.86 -6.47
CA ASN A 15 -2.78 10.21 -6.41
C ASN A 15 -1.66 10.38 -5.37
N GLY A 16 -0.77 9.39 -5.25
CA GLY A 16 0.35 9.43 -4.30
C GLY A 16 -0.04 9.22 -2.83
N PHE A 17 -1.27 8.83 -2.54
CA PHE A 17 -1.69 8.36 -1.21
C PHE A 17 -1.89 6.85 -1.21
N SER A 18 -1.70 6.23 -0.05
CA SER A 18 -2.04 4.82 0.17
C SER A 18 -3.23 4.73 1.10
N TYR A 19 -4.12 3.78 0.82
CA TYR A 19 -5.34 3.53 1.56
C TYR A 19 -5.41 2.07 1.96
N VAL A 20 -6.06 1.80 3.09
CA VAL A 20 -6.43 0.46 3.54
C VAL A 20 -7.93 0.28 3.43
N LYS A 21 -8.36 -0.95 3.10
CA LYS A 21 -9.79 -1.29 3.07
C LYS A 21 -10.40 -1.10 4.46
N ASP A 22 -11.54 -0.40 4.52
CA ASP A 22 -12.35 -0.23 5.73
C ASP A 22 -13.49 -1.25 5.72
N LYS A 23 -14.33 -1.22 4.68
CA LYS A 23 -15.45 -2.14 4.48
C LYS A 23 -15.99 -2.06 3.06
N ASP A 24 -16.79 -3.05 2.69
CA ASP A 24 -17.62 -3.03 1.47
C ASP A 24 -18.94 -2.28 1.73
N SER A 25 -19.57 -1.78 0.66
CA SER A 25 -20.92 -1.23 0.72
C SER A 25 -21.95 -2.34 0.95
N ALA A 26 -23.13 -1.96 1.43
CA ALA A 26 -24.20 -2.93 1.71
C ALA A 26 -24.73 -3.64 0.45
N ASP A 27 -24.68 -2.96 -0.70
CA ASP A 27 -24.99 -3.52 -2.03
C ASP A 27 -23.83 -4.33 -2.64
N GLY A 28 -22.65 -4.31 -2.01
CA GLY A 28 -21.45 -4.99 -2.50
C GLY A 28 -20.82 -4.38 -3.75
N GLU A 29 -21.28 -3.23 -4.24
CA GLU A 29 -20.79 -2.60 -5.48
C GLU A 29 -19.56 -1.70 -5.26
N ARG A 30 -19.31 -1.30 -4.00
CA ARG A 30 -18.28 -0.31 -3.65
C ARG A 30 -17.44 -0.79 -2.50
N ILE A 31 -16.22 -0.29 -2.46
CA ILE A 31 -15.29 -0.49 -1.35
C ILE A 31 -14.96 0.87 -0.77
N PHE A 32 -15.04 0.96 0.56
CA PHE A 32 -14.70 2.14 1.31
C PHE A 32 -13.30 2.00 1.86
N TRP A 33 -12.49 3.03 1.63
CA TRP A 33 -11.09 3.02 2.00
C TRP A 33 -10.77 4.19 2.92
N ARG A 34 -9.79 3.97 3.81
CA ARG A 34 -9.22 5.02 4.67
C ARG A 34 -7.74 5.17 4.41
N CYS A 35 -7.23 6.37 4.55
CA CYS A 35 -5.80 6.65 4.48
C CYS A 35 -4.99 5.68 5.37
N ASP A 36 -3.82 5.25 4.91
CA ASP A 36 -2.92 4.38 5.68
C ASP A 36 -2.43 5.07 6.97
N GLU A 37 -2.36 6.40 6.97
CA GLU A 37 -2.03 7.23 8.14
C GLU A 37 -3.22 7.53 9.07
N LYS A 38 -4.33 6.78 8.97
CA LYS A 38 -5.47 6.93 9.89
C LYS A 38 -5.09 6.78 11.37
N SER A 39 -4.04 6.00 11.68
CA SER A 39 -3.51 5.87 13.05
C SER A 39 -2.88 7.16 13.56
N ASN A 40 -2.40 8.01 12.64
CA ASN A 40 -1.83 9.33 12.93
C ASN A 40 -2.92 10.42 12.87
N GLY A 41 -4.20 10.04 12.83
CA GLY A 41 -5.32 10.98 12.80
C GLY A 41 -5.75 11.44 11.41
N CYS A 42 -5.21 10.86 10.33
CA CYS A 42 -5.65 11.23 8.98
C CYS A 42 -7.11 10.83 8.73
N LYS A 43 -7.91 11.79 8.21
CA LYS A 43 -9.33 11.59 7.90
C LYS A 43 -9.60 11.21 6.43
N GLY A 44 -8.56 11.12 5.60
CA GLY A 44 -8.68 10.86 4.17
C GLY A 44 -9.48 9.59 3.85
N ARG A 45 -10.49 9.71 2.98
CA ARG A 45 -11.38 8.61 2.58
C ARG A 45 -11.69 8.65 1.09
N ILE A 46 -11.66 7.49 0.46
CA ILE A 46 -12.06 7.34 -0.94
C ILE A 46 -13.00 6.15 -1.09
N TRP A 47 -13.73 6.11 -2.20
CA TRP A 47 -14.51 4.96 -2.64
C TRP A 47 -14.00 4.45 -3.98
N THR A 48 -14.02 3.12 -4.15
CA THR A 48 -13.78 2.46 -5.44
C THR A 48 -14.94 1.53 -5.77
N THR A 49 -15.01 1.07 -7.02
CA THR A 49 -15.83 -0.10 -7.37
C THR A 49 -15.26 -1.36 -6.71
N SER A 50 -16.11 -2.37 -6.52
CA SER A 50 -15.73 -3.69 -5.98
C SER A 50 -15.34 -4.71 -7.05
N CYS A 51 -15.50 -4.38 -8.34
CA CYS A 51 -15.14 -5.26 -9.45
C CYS A 51 -13.63 -5.50 -9.52
N GLU A 52 -13.21 -6.52 -10.29
CA GLU A 52 -11.81 -6.96 -10.39
C GLU A 52 -10.86 -5.81 -10.77
N ASN A 53 -11.25 -4.95 -11.72
CA ASN A 53 -10.44 -3.82 -12.20
C ASN A 53 -10.47 -2.57 -11.31
N ARG A 54 -11.10 -2.63 -10.11
CA ARG A 54 -11.21 -1.56 -9.09
C ARG A 54 -10.94 -0.14 -9.58
N GLU A 55 -12.02 0.55 -9.90
CA GLU A 55 -11.96 1.91 -10.41
C GLU A 55 -12.22 2.93 -9.30
N PHE A 56 -11.48 4.02 -9.32
CA PHE A 56 -11.69 5.13 -8.40
C PHE A 56 -13.03 5.81 -8.70
N ILE A 57 -13.88 5.94 -7.67
CA ILE A 57 -15.15 6.65 -7.80
C ILE A 57 -14.99 8.10 -7.35
N ARG A 58 -14.56 8.32 -6.10
CA ARG A 58 -14.40 9.67 -5.54
C ARG A 58 -13.56 9.74 -4.29
N LEU A 59 -13.06 10.94 -4.02
CA LEU A 59 -12.56 11.38 -2.72
C LEU A 59 -13.76 11.86 -1.88
N VAL A 60 -13.95 11.26 -0.71
CA VAL A 60 -15.08 11.51 0.19
C VAL A 60 -14.69 12.45 1.31
N THR A 61 -13.46 12.34 1.77
CA THR A 61 -12.90 13.21 2.81
C THR A 61 -11.46 13.50 2.45
N GLU A 62 -11.09 14.76 2.49
CA GLU A 62 -9.72 15.20 2.22
C GLU A 62 -8.74 14.67 3.27
N HIS A 63 -7.48 14.60 2.87
CA HIS A 63 -6.40 14.20 3.77
C HIS A 63 -6.07 15.33 4.73
N SER A 64 -5.84 14.98 5.99
CA SER A 64 -5.27 15.88 6.99
C SER A 64 -3.79 15.60 7.26
N CYS A 65 -3.23 14.52 6.69
CA CYS A 65 -1.80 14.21 6.82
C CYS A 65 -0.90 15.00 5.86
N SER A 66 -1.43 15.40 4.70
CA SER A 66 -0.74 16.20 3.70
C SER A 66 -1.73 16.75 2.69
N SER A 67 -1.46 17.94 2.16
CA SER A 67 -2.18 18.52 1.04
C SER A 67 -1.85 17.85 -0.30
N THR A 68 -0.70 17.19 -0.39
CA THR A 68 -0.19 16.57 -1.63
C THR A 68 0.30 15.14 -1.37
N GLY A 69 -0.05 14.22 -2.26
CA GLY A 69 0.39 12.83 -2.18
C GLY A 69 1.89 12.69 -2.48
N ASN A 70 2.49 11.59 -2.02
CA ASN A 70 3.88 11.24 -2.28
C ASN A 70 3.93 9.88 -3.01
N SER A 71 3.98 9.93 -4.35
CA SER A 71 4.05 8.74 -5.21
C SER A 71 5.30 7.90 -4.94
N VAL A 72 6.42 8.53 -4.57
CA VAL A 72 7.66 7.82 -4.26
C VAL A 72 7.53 7.01 -2.98
N ARG A 73 6.93 7.57 -1.92
CA ARG A 73 6.59 6.84 -0.69
C ARG A 73 5.71 5.63 -0.98
N VAL A 74 4.67 5.81 -1.80
CA VAL A 74 3.76 4.72 -2.19
C VAL A 74 4.51 3.62 -2.94
N ALA A 75 5.36 3.99 -3.91
CA ALA A 75 6.17 3.04 -4.65
C ALA A 75 7.16 2.28 -3.75
N VAL A 76 7.83 2.95 -2.80
CA VAL A 76 8.66 2.30 -1.78
C VAL A 76 7.86 1.26 -1.00
N GLN A 77 6.66 1.61 -0.52
CA GLN A 77 5.81 0.70 0.25
C GLN A 77 5.38 -0.52 -0.57
N GLN A 78 5.03 -0.34 -1.85
CA GLN A 78 4.67 -1.42 -2.76
C GLN A 78 5.87 -2.34 -3.00
N THR A 79 7.04 -1.79 -3.31
CA THR A 79 8.29 -2.53 -3.48
C THR A 79 8.63 -3.38 -2.26
N LEU A 80 8.56 -2.80 -1.06
CA LEU A 80 8.80 -3.54 0.20
C LEU A 80 7.77 -4.66 0.41
N THR A 81 6.51 -4.43 0.04
CA THR A 81 5.46 -5.46 0.12
C THR A 81 5.76 -6.62 -0.82
N THR A 82 6.21 -6.34 -2.06
CA THR A 82 6.64 -7.35 -3.02
C THR A 82 7.84 -8.15 -2.52
N ILE A 83 8.85 -7.50 -1.96
CA ILE A 83 10.03 -8.17 -1.37
C ILE A 83 9.60 -9.12 -0.26
N ARG A 84 8.77 -8.64 0.67
CA ARG A 84 8.26 -9.46 1.79
C ARG A 84 7.43 -10.63 1.29
N HIS A 85 6.57 -10.41 0.30
CA HIS A 85 5.76 -11.46 -0.29
C HIS A 85 6.65 -12.56 -0.87
N ARG A 86 7.60 -12.20 -1.75
CA ARG A 86 8.54 -13.17 -2.34
C ARG A 86 9.33 -13.92 -1.28
N ALA A 87 9.87 -13.22 -0.28
CA ALA A 87 10.60 -13.86 0.82
C ALA A 87 9.79 -14.89 1.62
N THR A 88 8.45 -14.84 1.57
CA THR A 88 7.57 -15.80 2.22
C THR A 88 7.00 -16.87 1.30
N THR A 89 6.99 -16.63 -0.02
CA THR A 89 6.33 -17.52 -1.00
C THR A 89 7.29 -18.21 -1.96
N THR A 90 8.55 -17.79 -2.01
CA THR A 90 9.58 -18.35 -2.88
C THR A 90 10.75 -18.89 -2.04
N MET A 91 11.48 -19.85 -2.61
CA MET A 91 12.75 -20.35 -2.07
C MET A 91 13.95 -19.53 -2.59
N GLU A 92 13.71 -18.34 -3.15
CA GLU A 92 14.77 -17.47 -3.63
C GLU A 92 15.62 -16.99 -2.45
N ASN A 93 16.94 -16.95 -2.63
CA ASN A 93 17.79 -16.38 -1.60
C ASN A 93 17.61 -14.84 -1.52
N PRO A 94 17.95 -14.19 -0.39
CA PRO A 94 17.75 -12.75 -0.22
C PRO A 94 18.46 -11.86 -1.27
N ALA A 95 19.55 -12.33 -1.88
CA ALA A 95 20.23 -11.59 -2.94
C ALA A 95 19.44 -11.62 -4.27
N GLN A 96 18.86 -12.77 -4.62
CA GLN A 96 18.03 -12.94 -5.81
C GLN A 96 16.74 -12.12 -5.71
N ILE A 97 16.06 -12.16 -4.56
CA ILE A 97 14.85 -11.35 -4.31
C ILE A 97 15.16 -9.86 -4.49
N ARG A 98 16.29 -9.39 -3.94
CA ARG A 98 16.70 -7.99 -4.08
C ARG A 98 17.00 -7.63 -5.52
N SER A 99 17.83 -8.40 -6.23
CA SER A 99 18.20 -8.11 -7.61
C SER A 99 16.97 -8.03 -8.52
N ASN A 100 16.08 -9.03 -8.43
CA ASN A 100 14.91 -9.14 -9.30
C ASN A 100 13.88 -8.02 -9.05
N VAL A 101 13.72 -7.58 -7.81
CA VAL A 101 12.76 -6.51 -7.48
C VAL A 101 13.36 -5.13 -7.77
N ILE A 102 14.65 -4.92 -7.49
CA ILE A 102 15.32 -3.61 -7.66
C ILE A 102 15.51 -3.25 -9.13
N GLN A 103 15.75 -4.22 -10.02
CA GLN A 103 15.96 -3.96 -11.46
C GLN A 103 14.79 -3.24 -12.14
N GLY A 104 13.57 -3.33 -11.58
CA GLY A 104 12.37 -2.63 -12.11
C GLY A 104 12.00 -1.34 -11.38
N VAL A 105 12.81 -0.87 -10.43
CA VAL A 105 12.48 0.24 -9.52
C VAL A 105 13.31 1.48 -9.82
N SER A 106 12.70 2.67 -9.80
CA SER A 106 13.38 3.93 -10.11
C SER A 106 14.39 4.33 -9.03
N THR A 107 15.43 5.07 -9.42
CA THR A 107 16.50 5.53 -8.52
C THR A 107 15.98 6.32 -7.31
N ALA A 108 14.91 7.11 -7.48
CA ALA A 108 14.29 7.86 -6.39
C ALA A 108 13.70 6.96 -5.30
N VAL A 109 13.10 5.83 -5.69
CA VAL A 109 12.58 4.82 -4.74
C VAL A 109 13.73 4.08 -4.06
N LEU A 110 14.84 3.85 -4.79
CA LEU A 110 16.03 3.20 -4.24
C LEU A 110 16.74 4.04 -3.17
N LEU A 111 16.69 5.37 -3.26
CA LEU A 111 17.32 6.24 -2.27
C LEU A 111 16.51 6.39 -0.97
N LEU A 112 15.20 6.10 -1.02
CA LEU A 112 14.27 6.38 0.07
C LEU A 112 13.76 5.12 0.81
N ALA A 113 14.10 3.91 0.36
CA ALA A 113 13.75 2.74 1.13
C ALA A 113 14.64 2.66 2.39
N PRO A 114 14.07 2.57 3.61
CA PRO A 114 14.85 2.42 4.83
C PRO A 114 15.68 1.14 4.70
N SER A 115 16.97 1.24 5.06
CA SER A 115 18.00 0.19 5.01
C SER A 115 17.43 -1.19 4.66
N TRP A 116 17.59 -1.62 3.41
CA TRP A 116 17.12 -2.91 2.91
C TRP A 116 17.33 -3.98 3.97
N PRO A 117 16.31 -4.83 4.27
CA PRO A 117 16.47 -5.87 5.28
C PRO A 117 17.78 -6.61 4.99
N ARG A 118 18.74 -6.44 5.90
CA ARG A 118 19.97 -7.20 5.90
C ARG A 118 19.56 -8.65 6.16
N ALA A 119 20.09 -9.54 5.33
CA ALA A 119 19.88 -10.97 5.41
C ALA A 119 20.21 -11.50 6.82
#